data_AF-A0A1A2T3U0-F1
#
_entry.id   AF-A0A1A2T3U0-F1
#
_cell.length_a   1.000
_cell.length_b   1.000
_cell.length_c   1.000
_cell.angle_alpha   90.00
_cell.angle_beta   90.00
_cell.angle_gamma   90.00
#
_symmetry.space_group_name_H-M   'P 1'
#
loop_
_entity.id
_entity.type
_entity.pdbx_description
1 polymer ?
#
loop_
_entity_poly.entity_id
_entity_poly.type
_entity_poly.pdbx_seq_one_letter_code
_entity_poly.pdbx_strand_id
1 'polypeptide(L)'
;MGETATDGVGVRPELISLETVARHRVLEQVAAKGGHCEACGATDFDVGDALYLGFLFLNEEAGAYIVALTCRNPSCPKPRTAIRLRDNEFLTYAGTASGASGPDAHH
;
A
#
# COMPACT_ATOMS: atom_id res chain seq x y z
N MET A 1 14.64 -36.92 3.81
CA MET A 1 13.40 -36.14 3.95
C MET A 1 13.79 -34.68 3.92
N GLY A 2 13.29 -33.89 2.96
CA GLY A 2 13.67 -32.49 2.80
C GLY A 2 12.93 -31.60 3.80
N GLU A 3 13.68 -30.99 4.71
CA GLU A 3 13.20 -29.95 5.61
C GLU A 3 12.69 -28.74 4.80
N THR A 4 11.43 -28.42 5.00
CA THR A 4 10.75 -27.24 4.47
C THR A 4 11.28 -25.99 5.16
N ALA A 5 12.36 -25.41 4.62
CA ALA A 5 12.79 -24.07 4.96
C ALA A 5 11.89 -23.03 4.25
N THR A 6 10.75 -22.73 4.85
CA THR A 6 9.99 -21.50 4.62
C THR A 6 9.66 -20.90 5.98
N ASP A 7 10.69 -20.59 6.74
CA ASP A 7 10.58 -19.76 7.94
C ASP A 7 11.62 -18.64 7.80
N GLY A 8 11.14 -17.40 7.66
CA GLY A 8 12.00 -16.22 7.61
C GLY A 8 12.37 -15.72 6.21
N VAL A 9 11.39 -15.50 5.31
CA VAL A 9 11.53 -14.31 4.48
C VAL A 9 11.39 -13.13 5.44
N GLY A 10 12.52 -12.55 5.84
CA GLY A 10 12.54 -11.39 6.72
C GLY A 10 11.68 -10.31 6.12
N VAL A 11 10.45 -10.15 6.62
CA VAL A 11 9.57 -9.05 6.25
C VAL A 11 10.34 -7.81 6.67
N ARG A 12 10.87 -7.08 5.68
CA ARG A 12 11.57 -5.82 5.95
C ARG A 12 10.55 -4.96 6.69
N PRO A 13 10.85 -4.41 7.87
CA PRO A 13 9.86 -3.70 8.69
C PRO A 13 9.21 -2.51 7.96
N GLU A 14 9.85 -2.01 6.91
CA GLU A 14 9.30 -1.01 5.98
C GLU A 14 8.22 -1.52 4.99
N LEU A 15 8.08 -2.84 4.81
CA LEU A 15 7.05 -3.48 3.98
C LEU A 15 5.84 -3.84 4.84
N ILE A 16 4.71 -3.22 4.52
CA ILE A 16 3.43 -3.40 5.19
C ILE A 16 2.54 -4.27 4.30
N SER A 17 2.10 -5.40 4.84
CA SER A 17 1.08 -6.22 4.19
C SER A 17 -0.28 -5.55 4.28
N LEU A 18 -0.94 -5.41 3.14
CA LEU A 18 -2.24 -4.76 3.05
C LEU A 18 -3.38 -5.75 3.34
N GLU A 19 -4.31 -5.33 4.19
CA GLU A 19 -5.57 -6.04 4.39
C GLU A 19 -6.51 -5.89 3.19
N THR A 20 -7.51 -6.76 3.09
CA THR A 20 -8.45 -6.82 1.95
C THR A 20 -9.10 -5.47 1.64
N VAL A 21 -9.49 -4.71 2.67
CA VAL A 21 -10.10 -3.39 2.51
C VAL A 21 -9.10 -2.40 1.90
N ALA A 22 -7.87 -2.36 2.42
CA ALA A 22 -6.81 -1.51 1.90
C ALA A 22 -6.45 -1.87 0.45
N ARG A 23 -6.38 -3.16 0.11
CA ARG A 23 -6.15 -3.62 -1.27
C ARG A 23 -7.26 -3.17 -2.21
N HIS A 24 -8.52 -3.28 -1.80
CA HIS A 24 -9.65 -2.78 -2.60
C HIS A 24 -9.54 -1.28 -2.84
N ARG A 25 -9.21 -0.50 -1.81
CA ARG A 25 -9.01 0.94 -1.92
C ARG A 25 -7.87 1.30 -2.87
N VAL A 26 -6.76 0.55 -2.83
CA VAL A 26 -5.67 0.72 -3.80
C VAL A 26 -6.18 0.54 -5.24
N LEU A 27 -6.98 -0.49 -5.51
CA LEU A 27 -7.57 -0.71 -6.84
C LEU A 27 -8.51 0.43 -7.25
N GLU A 28 -9.33 0.95 -6.33
CA GLU A 28 -10.16 2.13 -6.58
C GLU A 28 -9.30 3.34 -6.95
N GLN A 29 -8.15 3.55 -6.28
CA GLN A 29 -7.24 4.65 -6.60
C GLN A 29 -6.50 4.46 -7.92
N VAL A 30 -6.15 3.21 -8.27
CA VAL A 30 -5.61 2.89 -9.59
C VAL A 30 -6.64 3.28 -10.66
N ALA A 31 -7.91 2.88 -10.50
CA ALA A 31 -8.97 3.22 -11.44
C ALA A 31 -9.22 4.75 -11.51
N ALA A 32 -9.29 5.42 -10.37
CA ALA A 32 -9.54 6.87 -10.27
C ALA A 32 -8.43 7.70 -10.94
N LYS A 33 -7.18 7.24 -10.89
CA LYS A 33 -6.02 7.88 -11.55
C LYS A 33 -5.84 7.43 -13.01
N GLY A 34 -6.75 6.62 -13.56
CA GLY A 34 -6.66 6.10 -14.93
C GLY A 34 -5.53 5.07 -15.13
N GLY A 35 -5.12 4.41 -14.04
CA GLY A 35 -4.05 3.44 -14.02
C GLY A 35 -4.33 2.23 -14.90
N HIS A 36 -3.52 2.08 -15.93
CA HIS A 36 -3.53 0.95 -16.86
C HIS A 36 -2.12 0.40 -16.95
N CYS A 37 -2.00 -0.87 -17.31
CA CYS A 37 -0.71 -1.50 -17.44
C CYS A 37 -0.01 -0.91 -18.65
N GLU A 38 1.13 -0.25 -18.47
CA GLU A 38 1.89 0.37 -19.55
C GLU A 38 2.34 -0.63 -20.64
N ALA A 39 2.39 -1.92 -20.29
CA ALA A 39 2.84 -2.98 -21.17
C ALA A 39 1.71 -3.63 -22.01
N CYS A 40 0.48 -3.69 -21.51
CA CYS A 40 -0.62 -4.38 -22.20
C CYS A 40 -1.97 -3.66 -22.17
N GLY A 41 -2.07 -2.50 -21.51
CA GLY A 41 -3.29 -1.70 -21.40
C GLY A 41 -4.35 -2.26 -20.45
N ALA A 42 -4.14 -3.44 -19.84
CA ALA A 42 -5.10 -4.01 -18.89
C ALA A 42 -5.23 -3.13 -17.64
N THR A 43 -6.43 -3.07 -17.09
CA THR A 43 -6.75 -2.38 -15.83
C THR A 43 -6.87 -3.35 -14.65
N ASP A 44 -6.57 -4.62 -14.89
CA ASP A 44 -6.74 -5.69 -13.92
C ASP A 44 -5.41 -6.00 -13.22
N PHE A 45 -5.36 -5.64 -11.94
CA PHE A 45 -4.16 -5.73 -11.11
C PHE A 45 -4.42 -6.51 -9.83
N ASP A 46 -3.40 -7.25 -9.41
CA ASP A 46 -3.26 -7.81 -8.07
C ASP A 46 -2.43 -6.85 -7.21
N VAL A 47 -2.87 -6.62 -5.97
CA VAL A 47 -2.23 -5.68 -5.04
C VAL A 47 -1.35 -6.45 -4.06
N GLY A 48 -0.05 -6.15 -4.07
CA GLY A 48 0.95 -6.70 -3.16
C GLY A 48 1.17 -5.85 -1.92
N ASP A 49 2.37 -5.94 -1.35
CA ASP A 49 2.77 -5.16 -0.18
C ASP A 49 2.98 -3.67 -0.49
N ALA A 50 2.85 -2.83 0.54
CA ALA A 50 3.13 -1.41 0.49
C ALA A 50 4.46 -1.09 1.19
N LEU A 51 5.28 -0.24 0.58
CA LEU A 51 6.54 0.24 1.13
C LEU A 51 6.37 1.69 1.58
N TYR A 52 6.62 1.97 2.86
CA TYR A 52 6.61 3.34 3.36
C TYR A 52 7.86 4.11 2.88
N LEU A 53 7.63 5.23 2.19
CA LEU A 53 8.70 6.02 1.60
C LEU A 53 9.31 7.05 2.56
N GLY A 54 8.59 7.45 3.60
CA GLY A 54 9.05 8.46 4.56
C GLY A 54 10.31 8.06 5.35
N PHE A 55 10.70 6.78 5.34
CA PHE A 55 11.97 6.31 5.93
C PHE A 55 13.16 6.43 4.97
N LEU A 56 12.94 6.39 3.65
CA LEU A 56 14.02 6.30 2.66
C LEU A 56 14.53 7.66 2.20
N PHE A 57 13.74 8.72 2.35
CA PHE A 57 14.07 10.04 1.82
C PHE A 57 13.67 11.17 2.80
N LEU A 58 14.65 12.00 3.18
CA LEU A 58 14.49 13.13 4.10
C LEU A 58 13.53 14.24 3.61
N ASN A 59 13.14 14.23 2.33
CA ASN A 59 12.29 15.25 1.71
C ASN A 59 11.05 14.66 1.02
N GLU A 60 10.71 13.41 1.30
CA GLU A 60 9.51 12.80 0.74
C GLU A 60 8.27 13.25 1.51
N GLU A 61 7.17 13.45 0.79
CA GLU A 61 5.89 13.83 1.39
C GLU A 61 5.53 12.84 2.51
N ALA A 62 5.30 13.39 3.71
CA ALA A 62 4.87 12.58 4.85
C ALA A 62 3.65 11.75 4.47
N GLY A 63 3.69 10.47 4.80
CA GLY A 63 2.60 9.56 4.46
C GLY A 63 2.65 8.96 3.05
N ALA A 64 3.74 9.14 2.29
CA ALA A 64 3.88 8.50 0.97
C ALA A 64 4.22 7.01 1.08
N TYR A 65 3.56 6.21 0.25
CA TYR A 65 3.77 4.78 0.09
C TYR A 65 3.92 4.43 -1.39
N ILE A 66 4.73 3.41 -1.67
CA ILE A 66 4.71 2.70 -2.96
C ILE A 66 4.01 1.38 -2.74
N VAL A 67 2.92 1.13 -3.46
CA VAL A 67 2.20 -0.14 -3.42
C VAL A 67 2.57 -0.96 -4.65
N ALA A 68 3.00 -2.19 -4.45
CA ALA A 68 3.31 -3.11 -5.53
C ALA A 68 2.02 -3.56 -6.24
N LEU A 69 2.04 -3.53 -7.58
CA LEU A 69 0.95 -3.98 -8.43
C LEU A 69 1.44 -5.04 -9.41
N THR A 70 0.66 -6.09 -9.59
CA THR A 70 0.94 -7.13 -10.59
C THR A 70 -0.24 -7.23 -11.56
N CYS A 71 -0.01 -6.91 -12.83
CA CYS A 71 -0.99 -7.13 -13.87
C CYS A 71 -1.34 -8.62 -13.95
N ARG A 72 -2.63 -8.94 -13.91
CA ARG A 72 -3.11 -10.34 -13.93
C ARG A 72 -3.13 -10.95 -15.34
N ASN A 73 -2.82 -10.17 -16.38
CA ASN A 73 -2.71 -10.69 -17.74
C ASN A 73 -1.46 -11.59 -17.87
N PRO A 74 -1.61 -12.91 -18.09
CA PRO A 74 -0.47 -13.83 -18.18
C PRO A 74 0.42 -13.58 -19.40
N SER A 75 -0.11 -12.91 -20.43
CA SER A 75 0.64 -12.52 -21.63
C SER A 75 1.33 -11.16 -21.50
N CYS A 76 1.29 -10.53 -20.32
CA CYS A 76 1.89 -9.22 -20.12
C CYS A 76 3.43 -9.32 -20.12
N PRO A 77 4.15 -8.59 -20.98
CA PRO A 77 5.60 -8.67 -21.05
C PRO A 77 6.29 -8.00 -19.83
N LYS A 78 5.58 -7.13 -19.10
CA LYS A 78 6.04 -6.51 -17.85
C LYS A 78 4.88 -6.47 -16.84
N PRO A 79 4.61 -7.59 -16.14
CA PRO A 79 3.44 -7.69 -15.27
C PRO A 79 3.61 -6.89 -13.98
N ARG A 80 4.84 -6.68 -13.50
CA ARG A 80 5.09 -5.97 -12.24
C ARG A 80 5.22 -4.47 -12.47
N THR A 81 4.42 -3.70 -11.74
CA THR A 81 4.46 -2.24 -11.67
C THR A 81 4.20 -1.78 -10.23
N ALA A 82 4.13 -0.48 -9.98
CA ALA A 82 3.81 0.05 -8.67
C ALA A 82 3.10 1.40 -8.78
N ILE A 83 2.35 1.77 -7.75
CA ILE A 83 1.67 3.06 -7.65
C ILE A 83 2.07 3.78 -6.37
N ARG A 84 2.30 5.10 -6.47
CA ARG A 84 2.56 5.96 -5.32
C ARG A 84 1.24 6.50 -4.80
N LEU A 85 0.95 6.24 -3.52
CA LEU A 85 -0.26 6.67 -2.82
C LEU A 85 0.11 7.28 -1.47
N ARG A 86 -0.73 8.15 -0.92
CA ARG A 86 -0.63 8.58 0.47
C ARG A 86 -1.41 7.64 1.40
N ASP A 87 -1.05 7.56 2.68
CA ASP A 87 -1.75 6.71 3.65
C ASP A 87 -3.27 6.90 3.62
N ASN A 88 -3.75 8.14 3.69
CA ASN A 88 -5.18 8.45 3.72
C ASN A 88 -5.93 7.94 2.48
N GLU A 89 -5.23 7.76 1.35
CA GLU A 89 -5.85 7.30 0.10
C GLU A 89 -6.28 5.84 0.15
N PHE A 90 -5.70 5.00 1.03
CA PHE A 90 -5.99 3.56 1.06
C PHE A 90 -5.95 2.91 2.45
N LEU A 91 -5.27 3.49 3.43
CA LEU A 91 -5.29 3.03 4.82
C LEU A 91 -6.48 3.64 5.54
N THR A 92 -7.28 2.79 6.17
CA THR A 92 -8.23 3.25 7.19
C THR A 92 -7.44 3.33 8.48
N TYR A 93 -7.02 4.52 8.89
CA TYR A 93 -6.66 4.73 10.28
C TYR A 93 -7.93 4.47 11.08
N ALA A 94 -8.01 3.32 11.76
CA ALA A 94 -8.95 3.16 12.85
C ALA A 94 -8.66 4.35 13.77
N GLY A 95 -9.53 5.35 13.75
CA GLY A 95 -9.31 6.59 14.46
C GLY A 95 -9.03 6.24 15.89
N THR A 96 -7.77 6.37 16.31
CA THR A 96 -7.50 6.66 17.70
C THR A 96 -8.10 8.05 17.86
N ALA A 97 -9.38 8.08 18.22
CA ALA A 97 -9.95 9.20 18.94
C ALA A 97 -9.06 9.36 20.18
N SER A 98 -7.96 10.11 20.01
CA SER A 98 -7.22 10.68 21.11
C SER A 98 -8.26 11.46 21.88
N GLY A 99 -8.60 10.96 23.06
CA GLY A 99 -9.52 11.62 23.97
C GLY A 99 -9.02 13.01 24.28
N ALA A 100 -9.50 14.01 23.53
CA ALA A 100 -9.52 15.39 23.97
C ALA A 100 -10.78 15.54 24.82
N SER A 101 -10.71 15.06 26.06
CA SER A 101 -11.57 15.56 27.13
C SER A 101 -11.41 17.07 27.18
N GLY A 102 -12.54 17.78 27.10
CA GLY A 102 -12.64 19.22 26.90
C GLY A 102 -11.95 20.08 27.96
N PRO A 103 -11.95 21.41 27.74
CA PRO A 103 -11.20 22.37 28.54
C PRO A 103 -11.67 22.36 30.00
N ASP A 104 -10.70 22.23 30.90
CA ASP A 104 -10.80 22.51 32.33
C ASP A 104 -11.39 23.91 32.55
N ALA A 105 -12.55 23.95 33.18
CA ALA A 105 -13.14 25.17 33.71
C ALA A 105 -12.56 25.42 35.09
N HIS A 106 -11.76 26.48 35.24
CA HIS A 106 -11.40 27.01 36.55
C HIS A 106 -12.24 28.25 36.87
N HIS A 107 -12.91 28.16 38.02
CA HIS A 107 -13.74 29.17 38.68
C HIS A 107 -12.89 30.31 39.25
#